data_AF-A0A972G836-F1
#
_entry.id   AF-A0A972G836-F1
#
_cell.length_a   1.000
_cell.length_b   1.000
_cell.length_c   1.000
_cell.angle_alpha   90.00
_cell.angle_beta   90.00
_cell.angle_gamma   90.00
#
_symmetry.space_group_name_H-M   'P 1'
#
loop_
_entity.id
_entity.type
_entity.pdbx_description
1 polymer ?
#
loop_
_entity_poly.entity_id
_entity_poly.type
_entity_poly.pdbx_seq_one_letter_code
_entity_poly.pdbx_strand_id
1 'polypeptide(L)'
;MIKWLAAGLLLLSSGLCSAAEEEAALADYAYYGFEPEIVTNYISNRKKLGFVKLSVELMVKAPEDLIAIEHHDPLLRAAIVEILGNQPEAKIKSLTGREEIRRECYDMVNRLMEQETGRPLIVNLLFTTYLYD
;
A
#
# COMPACT_ATOMS: atom_id res chain seq x y z
N MET A 1 28.67 75.05 21.35
CA MET A 1 29.50 73.84 21.18
C MET A 1 28.59 72.77 20.58
N ILE A 2 28.55 72.58 19.24
CA ILE A 2 29.35 71.60 18.47
C ILE A 2 29.17 70.17 19.02
N LYS A 3 28.71 69.11 18.33
CA LYS A 3 28.25 68.83 16.96
C LYS A 3 27.50 67.45 16.99
N TRP A 4 26.37 67.34 16.26
CA TRP A 4 25.95 66.25 15.33
C TRP A 4 25.96 64.77 15.78
N LEU A 5 24.85 64.04 15.57
CA LEU A 5 24.76 62.91 14.60
C LEU A 5 23.38 62.20 14.58
N ALA A 6 22.89 62.02 13.34
CA ALA A 6 21.97 61.00 12.78
C ALA A 6 20.61 60.76 13.47
N ALA A 7 19.47 61.16 12.89
CA ALA A 7 18.85 60.68 11.64
C ALA A 7 18.51 59.18 11.63
N GLY A 8 17.23 58.84 11.44
CA GLY A 8 16.85 57.58 10.79
C GLY A 8 15.77 56.74 11.47
N LEU A 9 14.52 57.03 11.11
CA LEU A 9 13.37 56.13 11.05
C LEU A 9 13.70 54.64 10.81
N LEU A 10 13.22 53.75 11.69
CA LEU A 10 12.96 52.32 11.40
C LEU A 10 11.78 51.88 12.28
N LEU A 11 10.53 52.06 11.84
CA LEU A 11 9.72 51.08 11.11
C LEU A 11 9.57 49.72 11.83
N LEU A 12 8.37 49.54 12.38
CA LEU A 12 7.58 48.31 12.43
C LEU A 12 8.11 47.16 11.56
N SER A 13 8.50 46.04 12.17
CA SER A 13 8.19 44.67 11.72
C SER A 13 9.08 43.63 12.42
N SER A 14 8.50 42.88 13.35
CA SER A 14 8.92 41.53 13.72
C SER A 14 7.85 41.01 14.69
N GLY A 15 6.87 40.24 14.24
CA GLY A 15 7.09 38.92 13.65
C GLY A 15 7.10 37.88 14.77
N LEU A 16 5.95 37.68 15.43
CA LEU A 16 5.65 36.43 16.14
C LEU A 16 4.42 35.82 15.47
N CYS A 17 4.63 35.35 14.24
CA CYS A 17 3.84 34.26 13.70
C CYS A 17 4.34 33.01 14.42
N SER A 18 3.64 32.59 15.47
CA SER A 18 3.81 31.26 16.05
C SER A 18 3.19 30.28 15.05
N ALA A 19 3.98 29.88 14.06
CA ALA A 19 3.73 28.65 13.34
C ALA A 19 4.09 27.53 14.32
N ALA A 20 3.06 26.95 14.96
CA ALA A 20 3.19 25.62 15.50
C ALA A 20 3.46 24.72 14.30
N GLU A 21 4.73 24.34 14.11
CA GLU A 21 5.08 23.17 13.31
C GLU A 21 4.49 21.97 14.06
N GLU A 22 3.25 21.62 13.68
CA GLU A 22 2.74 20.29 13.88
C GLU A 22 3.64 19.39 13.03
N GLU A 23 4.73 18.91 13.63
CA GLU A 23 5.61 17.89 13.09
C GLU A 23 4.72 16.67 12.85
N ALA A 24 4.10 16.62 11.68
CA ALA A 24 3.25 15.53 11.26
C ALA A 24 4.10 14.27 11.36
N ALA A 25 3.86 13.48 12.41
CA ALA A 25 4.60 12.27 12.70
C ALA A 25 4.69 11.47 11.39
N LEU A 26 5.91 11.32 10.87
CA LEU A 26 6.15 10.54 9.67
C LEU A 26 5.59 9.15 9.95
N ALA A 27 4.51 8.78 9.25
CA ALA A 27 3.90 7.48 9.41
C ALA A 27 4.96 6.42 9.08
N ASP A 28 5.30 5.60 10.06
CA ASP A 28 6.31 4.54 9.91
C ASP A 28 5.64 3.34 9.23
N TYR A 29 5.63 3.36 7.90
CA TYR A 29 5.06 2.25 7.12
C TYR A 29 6.01 1.06 7.11
N ALA A 30 5.45 -0.15 7.17
CA ALA A 30 6.20 -1.38 6.97
C ALA A 30 5.64 -2.19 5.80
N TYR A 31 6.42 -3.17 5.34
CA TYR A 31 6.08 -4.01 4.19
C TYR A 31 6.17 -5.49 4.56
N TYR A 32 5.12 -6.23 4.18
CA TYR A 32 5.06 -7.68 4.31
C TYR A 32 5.00 -8.32 2.92
N GLY A 33 5.99 -9.14 2.58
CA GLY A 33 6.03 -9.90 1.34
C GLY A 33 5.57 -11.34 1.54
N PHE A 34 4.65 -11.81 0.70
CA PHE A 34 4.23 -13.22 0.72
C PHE A 34 5.34 -14.12 0.18
N GLU A 35 5.86 -15.00 1.04
CA GLU A 35 6.85 -16.01 0.66
C GLU A 35 6.32 -17.44 0.90
N PRO A 36 6.51 -18.39 -0.04
CA PRO A 36 7.05 -18.19 -1.39
C PRO A 36 6.09 -17.39 -2.29
N GLU A 37 6.55 -17.02 -3.48
CA GLU A 37 5.70 -16.37 -4.50
C GLU A 37 4.40 -17.17 -4.74
N ILE A 38 3.32 -16.44 -5.02
CA ILE A 38 2.01 -17.03 -5.28
C ILE A 38 1.98 -17.54 -6.72
N VAL A 39 1.74 -18.84 -6.88
CA VAL A 39 1.50 -19.49 -8.17
C VAL A 39 0.11 -20.11 -8.16
N THR A 40 -0.73 -19.70 -9.11
CA THR A 40 -2.10 -20.24 -9.25
C THR A 40 -2.55 -20.25 -10.71
N ASN A 41 -3.65 -20.94 -10.98
CA ASN A 41 -4.26 -20.98 -12.30
C ASN A 41 -5.17 -19.77 -12.52
N TYR A 42 -5.58 -19.54 -13.77
CA TYR A 42 -6.69 -18.66 -14.14
C TYR A 42 -7.57 -19.33 -15.20
N ILE A 43 -8.74 -18.76 -15.48
CA ILE A 43 -9.67 -19.31 -16.47
C ILE A 43 -9.14 -19.01 -17.88
N SER A 44 -8.58 -20.02 -18.55
CA SER A 44 -8.13 -19.92 -19.95
C SER A 44 -9.16 -20.50 -20.91
N ASN A 45 -9.27 -19.88 -22.09
CA ASN A 45 -10.09 -20.37 -23.20
C ASN A 45 -9.40 -21.47 -24.01
N ARG A 46 -8.16 -21.85 -23.64
CA ARG A 46 -7.36 -22.87 -24.31
C ARG A 46 -7.68 -24.26 -23.75
N LYS A 47 -7.19 -25.31 -24.41
CA LYS A 47 -7.27 -26.71 -23.90
C LYS A 47 -6.45 -26.95 -22.63
N LYS A 48 -5.60 -25.99 -22.23
CA LYS A 48 -4.77 -26.06 -21.03
C LYS A 48 -5.14 -24.92 -20.09
N LEU A 49 -5.10 -25.19 -18.78
CA LEU A 49 -5.16 -24.16 -17.75
C LEU A 49 -3.97 -23.21 -17.94
N GLY A 50 -4.24 -21.91 -17.89
CA GLY A 50 -3.20 -20.91 -17.79
C GLY A 50 -2.80 -20.70 -16.33
N PHE A 51 -1.58 -20.23 -16.10
CA PHE A 51 -1.06 -19.98 -14.77
C PHE A 51 -0.43 -18.59 -14.65
N VAL A 52 -0.48 -18.05 -13.44
CA VAL A 52 0.13 -16.78 -13.07
C VAL A 52 1.04 -17.02 -11.85
N LYS A 53 2.23 -16.41 -11.90
CA LYS A 53 3.22 -16.35 -10.81
C LYS A 53 3.43 -14.89 -10.45
N LEU A 54 3.19 -14.54 -9.19
CA LEU A 54 3.35 -13.17 -8.72
C LEU A 54 3.92 -13.09 -7.31
N SER A 55 4.68 -12.02 -7.09
CA SER A 55 5.10 -11.56 -5.76
C SER A 55 4.11 -10.49 -5.32
N VAL A 56 3.56 -10.65 -4.12
CA VAL A 56 2.64 -9.69 -3.50
C VAL A 56 3.28 -9.10 -2.27
N GLU A 57 3.20 -7.78 -2.13
CA GLU A 57 3.66 -7.07 -0.94
C GLU A 57 2.53 -6.19 -0.38
N LEU A 58 2.34 -6.24 0.92
CA LEU A 58 1.38 -5.43 1.66
C LEU A 58 2.10 -4.29 2.37
N MET A 59 1.69 -3.06 2.09
CA MET A 59 2.10 -1.90 2.86
C MET A 59 1.16 -1.75 4.05
N VAL A 60 1.71 -1.79 5.27
CA VAL A 60 0.94 -1.69 6.52
C VAL A 60 1.14 -0.35 7.20
N LYS A 61 0.14 0.08 7.98
CA LYS A 61 0.11 1.39 8.65
C LYS A 61 1.22 1.61 9.66
N ALA A 62 1.63 0.54 10.34
CA ALA A 62 2.64 0.59 11.38
C ALA A 62 3.41 -0.76 11.47
N PRO A 63 4.67 -0.79 11.92
CA PRO A 63 5.46 -2.01 11.95
C PRO A 63 4.90 -3.08 12.90
N GLU A 64 4.24 -2.68 13.99
CA GLU A 64 3.56 -3.59 14.92
C GLU A 64 2.42 -4.40 14.28
N ASP A 65 1.82 -3.90 13.20
CA ASP A 65 0.75 -4.59 12.48
C ASP A 65 1.27 -5.80 11.69
N LEU A 66 2.58 -5.91 11.45
CA LEU A 66 3.18 -7.03 10.73
C LEU A 66 2.91 -8.37 11.41
N ILE A 67 2.86 -8.41 12.75
CA ILE A 67 2.62 -9.65 13.51
C ILE A 67 1.23 -10.20 13.20
N ALA A 68 0.22 -9.33 13.07
CA ALA A 68 -1.12 -9.74 12.71
C ALA A 68 -1.19 -10.23 11.26
N ILE A 69 -0.51 -9.54 10.34
CA ILE A 69 -0.43 -9.97 8.94
C ILE A 69 0.24 -11.34 8.82
N GLU A 70 1.37 -11.55 9.49
CA GLU A 70 2.09 -12.82 9.50
C GLU A 70 1.24 -13.95 10.07
N HIS A 71 0.54 -13.70 11.19
CA HIS A 71 -0.37 -14.68 11.80
C HIS A 71 -1.48 -15.13 10.84
N HIS A 72 -1.99 -14.20 10.03
CA HIS A 72 -3.09 -14.43 9.09
C HIS A 72 -2.63 -14.65 7.64
N ASP A 73 -1.32 -14.79 7.33
CA ASP A 73 -0.82 -15.04 5.96
C ASP A 73 -1.61 -16.15 5.26
N PRO A 74 -1.85 -17.34 5.86
CA PRO A 74 -2.55 -18.42 5.18
C PRO A 74 -3.93 -18.02 4.67
N LEU A 75 -4.68 -17.22 5.45
CA LEU A 75 -6.00 -16.72 5.08
C LEU A 75 -5.91 -15.71 3.93
N LEU A 76 -5.01 -14.73 4.06
CA LEU A 76 -4.83 -13.68 3.06
C LEU A 76 -4.34 -14.25 1.72
N ARG A 77 -3.39 -15.18 1.78
CA ARG A 77 -2.86 -15.91 0.62
C ARG A 77 -3.96 -16.71 -0.07
N ALA A 78 -4.78 -17.44 0.69
CA ALA A 78 -5.88 -18.21 0.13
C ALA A 78 -6.86 -17.30 -0.64
N ALA A 79 -7.20 -16.15 -0.08
CA ALA A 79 -8.09 -15.19 -0.73
C ALA A 79 -7.50 -14.62 -2.04
N ILE A 80 -6.21 -14.29 -2.06
CA ILE A 80 -5.52 -13.82 -3.28
C ILE A 80 -5.50 -14.93 -4.35
N VAL A 81 -5.19 -16.16 -3.94
CA VAL A 81 -5.18 -17.34 -4.83
C VAL A 81 -6.56 -17.58 -5.46
N GLU A 82 -7.63 -17.47 -4.66
CA GLU A 82 -9.00 -17.64 -5.12
C GLU A 82 -9.40 -16.54 -6.10
N ILE A 83 -9.13 -15.27 -5.79
CA ILE A 83 -9.42 -14.13 -6.67
C ILE A 83 -8.78 -14.34 -8.03
N LEU A 84 -7.47 -14.65 -8.06
CA LEU A 84 -6.73 -14.89 -9.30
C LEU A 84 -7.25 -16.12 -10.07
N GLY A 85 -7.59 -17.19 -9.33
CA GLY A 85 -8.19 -18.42 -9.85
C GLY A 85 -9.44 -18.20 -10.69
N ASN A 86 -10.23 -17.19 -10.31
CA ASN A 86 -11.51 -16.88 -10.92
C ASN A 86 -11.42 -15.86 -12.07
N GLN A 87 -10.25 -15.30 -12.37
CA GLN A 87 -10.13 -14.29 -13.42
C GLN A 87 -10.05 -14.92 -14.82
N PRO A 88 -10.67 -14.30 -15.83
CA PRO A 88 -10.49 -14.72 -17.22
C PRO A 88 -9.11 -14.29 -17.76
N GLU A 89 -8.57 -15.08 -18.68
CA GLU A 89 -7.27 -14.84 -19.33
C GLU A 89 -7.11 -13.41 -19.89
N ALA A 90 -8.16 -12.88 -20.51
CA ALA A 90 -8.14 -11.52 -21.06
C ALA A 90 -7.87 -10.45 -19.98
N LYS A 91 -8.38 -10.66 -18.76
CA LYS A 91 -8.19 -9.73 -17.64
C LYS A 91 -6.79 -9.86 -17.05
N ILE A 92 -6.32 -11.09 -16.82
CA ILE A 92 -4.95 -11.40 -16.35
C ILE A 92 -3.88 -10.77 -17.24
N LYS A 93 -4.04 -10.85 -18.57
CA LYS A 93 -3.04 -10.39 -19.55
C LYS A 93 -3.12 -8.91 -19.88
N SER A 94 -4.13 -8.19 -19.36
CA SER A 94 -4.32 -6.75 -19.62
C SER A 94 -3.80 -5.90 -18.47
N LEU A 95 -3.24 -4.72 -18.79
CA LEU A 95 -2.77 -3.77 -17.77
C LEU A 95 -3.92 -3.27 -16.88
N THR A 96 -5.05 -2.94 -17.49
CA THR A 96 -6.26 -2.50 -16.76
C THR A 96 -6.81 -3.60 -15.87
N GLY A 97 -6.90 -4.83 -16.39
CA GLY A 97 -7.36 -5.98 -15.62
C GLY A 97 -6.43 -6.34 -14.47
N ARG A 98 -5.10 -6.24 -14.66
CA ARG A 98 -4.13 -6.39 -13.57
C ARG A 98 -4.39 -5.41 -12.43
N GLU A 99 -4.68 -4.15 -12.75
CA GLU A 99 -4.98 -3.12 -11.74
C GLU A 99 -6.31 -3.38 -11.04
N GLU A 100 -7.35 -3.78 -11.78
CA GLU A 100 -8.63 -4.19 -11.21
C GLU A 100 -8.48 -5.37 -10.24
N ILE A 101 -7.70 -6.39 -10.63
CA ILE A 101 -7.40 -7.55 -9.78
C ILE A 101 -6.63 -7.13 -8.53
N ARG A 102 -5.62 -6.26 -8.68
CA ARG A 102 -4.84 -5.73 -7.55
C ARG A 102 -5.76 -5.04 -6.54
N ARG A 103 -6.69 -4.22 -7.03
CA ARG A 103 -7.68 -3.52 -6.20
C ARG A 103 -8.65 -4.50 -5.52
N GLU A 104 -9.14 -5.49 -6.25
CA GLU A 104 -9.99 -6.56 -5.70
C GLU A 104 -9.28 -7.32 -4.56
N CYS A 105 -8.00 -7.66 -4.75
CA CYS A 105 -7.18 -8.25 -3.69
C CYS A 105 -7.02 -7.30 -2.49
N TYR A 106 -6.76 -6.01 -2.72
CA TYR A 106 -6.62 -5.02 -1.64
C TYR A 106 -7.89 -4.91 -0.80
N ASP A 107 -9.04 -4.77 -1.47
CA ASP A 107 -10.34 -4.65 -0.80
C ASP A 107 -10.66 -5.93 0.00
N MET A 108 -10.39 -7.09 -0.58
CA MET A 108 -10.59 -8.39 0.07
C MET A 108 -9.68 -8.57 1.29
N VAL A 109 -8.39 -8.29 1.17
CA VAL A 109 -7.43 -8.44 2.28
C VAL A 109 -7.80 -7.51 3.42
N ASN A 110 -8.14 -6.24 3.15
CA ASN A 110 -8.56 -5.33 4.21
C ASN A 110 -9.86 -5.79 4.89
N ARG A 111 -10.84 -6.30 4.12
CA ARG A 111 -12.07 -6.85 4.68
C ARG A 111 -11.78 -8.02 5.63
N LEU A 112 -10.88 -8.93 5.23
CA LEU A 112 -10.49 -10.06 6.08
C LEU A 112 -9.75 -9.58 7.33
N MET A 113 -8.82 -8.65 7.20
CA MET A 113 -8.11 -8.10 8.36
C MET A 113 -9.05 -7.37 9.32
N GLU A 114 -10.06 -6.66 8.81
CA GLU A 114 -11.08 -6.03 9.64
C GLU A 114 -11.92 -7.07 10.39
N GLN A 115 -12.23 -8.21 9.76
CA GLN A 115 -12.96 -9.31 10.41
C GLN A 115 -12.15 -9.97 11.53
N GLU A 116 -10.84 -10.17 11.33
CA GLU A 116 -9.99 -10.87 12.29
C GLU A 116 -9.43 -9.95 13.38
N THR A 117 -9.18 -8.67 13.08
CA THR A 117 -8.50 -7.73 14.00
C THR A 117 -9.35 -6.53 14.41
N GLY A 118 -10.55 -6.38 13.85
CA GLY A 118 -11.48 -5.29 14.13
C GLY A 118 -11.15 -3.97 13.41
N ARG A 119 -10.10 -3.92 12.58
CA ARG A 119 -9.76 -2.74 11.77
C ARG A 119 -8.99 -3.09 10.49
N PRO A 120 -9.06 -2.28 9.43
CA PRO A 120 -8.21 -2.44 8.25
C PRO A 120 -6.77 -2.02 8.55
N LEU A 121 -5.82 -2.90 8.22
CA LEU A 121 -4.39 -2.70 8.47
C LEU A 121 -3.61 -2.28 7.21
N ILE A 122 -4.14 -2.60 6.02
CA ILE A 122 -3.41 -2.46 4.76
C ILE A 122 -3.65 -1.08 4.17
N VAL A 123 -2.57 -0.37 3.89
CA VAL A 123 -2.53 0.93 3.21
C VAL A 123 -2.50 0.74 1.70
N ASN A 124 -1.74 -0.25 1.22
CA ASN A 124 -1.66 -0.58 -0.19
C ASN A 124 -1.25 -2.05 -0.40
N LEU A 125 -1.60 -2.59 -1.56
CA LEU A 125 -1.21 -3.92 -2.02
C LEU A 125 -0.48 -3.77 -3.36
N LEU A 126 0.72 -4.32 -3.43
CA LEU A 126 1.64 -4.20 -4.56
C LEU A 126 1.85 -5.55 -5.22
N PHE A 127 1.82 -5.57 -6.56
CA PHE A 127 2.32 -6.70 -7.35
C PHE A 127 3.72 -6.35 -7.84
N THR A 128 4.76 -6.87 -7.20
CA THR A 128 6.16 -6.56 -7.52
C THR A 128 6.72 -7.42 -8.64
N THR A 129 6.22 -8.66 -8.77
CA THR A 129 6.42 -9.53 -9.94
C THR A 129 5.07 -9.96 -10.47
N TYR A 130 4.92 -10.08 -11.80
CA TYR A 130 3.68 -10.57 -12.42
C TYR A 130 4.00 -11.26 -13.75
N LEU A 131 4.05 -12.59 -13.72
CA LEU A 131 4.40 -13.44 -14.86
C LEU A 131 3.24 -14.39 -15.16
N TYR A 132 2.96 -14.58 -16.44
CA TYR A 132 1.94 -15.52 -16.93
C TYR A 132 2.46 -16.27 -18.16
N ASP A 133 1.76 -17.34 -18.53
CA ASP A 133 2.05 -18.21 -19.68
C ASP A 133 1.30 -17.89 -20.99
#